data_AF-A0A1H6J2P7-F1
#
_entry.id   AF-A0A1H6J2P7-F1
#
_cell.length_a   1.000
_cell.length_b   1.000
_cell.length_c   1.000
_cell.angle_alpha   90.00
_cell.angle_beta   90.00
_cell.angle_gamma   90.00
#
_symmetry.space_group_name_H-M   'P 1'
#
loop_
_entity.id
_entity.type
_entity.pdbx_description
1 polymer ?
#
loop_
_entity_poly.entity_id
_entity_poly.type
_entity_poly.pdbx_seq_one_letter_code
_entity_poly.pdbx_strand_id
1 'polypeptide(L)' 'MCAAVFDYNDNDFIMPFDNKMGMDSKGNLMRRLDDYVAMDMNSGQFHYTSPWLEDNDKDN' A
#
# COMPACT_ATOMS: atom_id res chain seq x y z
N MET A 1 -3.36 -2.21 -13.59
CA MET A 1 -2.07 -1.55 -13.23
C MET A 1 -2.34 -0.96 -11.88
N CYS A 2 -1.78 -1.53 -10.81
CA CYS A 2 -2.16 -1.15 -9.45
C CYS A 2 -1.90 0.35 -9.21
N ALA A 3 -2.90 1.04 -8.68
CA ALA A 3 -2.78 2.46 -8.34
C ALA A 3 -1.77 2.65 -7.19
N ALA A 4 -1.01 3.74 -7.22
CA ALA A 4 -0.16 4.12 -6.10
C ALA A 4 -1.02 4.42 -4.86
N VAL A 5 -0.55 3.98 -3.70
CA VAL A 5 -1.23 4.15 -2.42
C VAL A 5 -0.51 5.22 -1.62
N PHE A 6 -1.24 6.22 -1.12
CA PHE A 6 -0.65 7.26 -0.28
C PHE A 6 -0.54 6.78 1.17
N ASP A 7 0.61 7.03 1.81
CA ASP A 7 0.87 6.78 3.21
C ASP A 7 0.71 8.07 4.04
N TYR A 8 -0.29 8.11 4.92
CA TYR A 8 -0.57 9.29 5.74
C TYR A 8 0.40 9.46 6.92
N ASN A 9 1.07 8.40 7.34
CA ASN A 9 2.05 8.46 8.42
C ASN A 9 3.36 9.08 7.94
N ASP A 10 3.83 8.63 6.79
CA ASP A 10 5.14 9.01 6.26
C ASP A 10 5.09 10.13 5.22
N ASN A 11 3.88 10.47 4.73
CA ASN A 11 3.64 11.43 3.64
C ASN A 11 4.35 11.04 2.35
N ASP A 12 4.36 9.75 2.02
CA ASP A 12 4.91 9.23 0.79
C ASP A 12 3.94 8.24 0.09
N PHE A 13 4.45 7.49 -0.88
CA PHE A 13 3.66 6.56 -1.67
C PHE A 13 4.22 5.15 -1.57
N ILE A 14 3.31 4.22 -1.38
CA ILE A 14 3.51 2.80 -1.55
C ILE A 14 3.16 2.47 -3.00
N MET A 15 4.07 1.79 -3.69
CA MET A 15 3.87 1.23 -5.03
C MET A 15 3.49 -0.24 -4.88
N PRO A 16 2.20 -0.61 -5.03
CA PRO A 16 1.78 -2.00 -4.96
C PRO A 16 2.30 -2.77 -6.18
N PHE A 17 2.84 -3.95 -5.95
CA PHE A 17 3.17 -4.90 -7.02
C PHE A 17 2.25 -6.13 -7.00
N ASP A 18 1.51 -6.33 -5.90
CA ASP A 18 0.38 -7.24 -5.81
C ASP A 18 -0.73 -6.66 -4.90
N ASN A 19 -1.88 -7.36 -4.78
CA ASN A 19 -3.02 -6.88 -3.99
C ASN A 19 -2.79 -6.85 -2.47
N LYS A 20 -1.65 -7.36 -1.99
CA LYS A 20 -1.32 -7.58 -0.58
C LYS A 20 0.02 -6.95 -0.18
N MET A 21 0.84 -6.52 -1.12
CA MET A 21 2.22 -6.11 -0.92
C MET A 21 2.60 -4.97 -1.86
N GLY A 22 3.44 -4.09 -1.35
CA GLY A 22 4.02 -2.97 -2.08
C GLY A 22 5.36 -2.56 -1.49
N MET A 23 5.98 -1.56 -2.10
CA MET A 23 7.23 -0.98 -1.65
C MET A 23 7.05 0.53 -1.51
N ASP A 24 7.45 1.10 -0.39
CA ASP A 24 7.43 2.56 -0.21
C ASP A 24 8.56 3.25 -1.01
N SER A 25 8.58 4.58 -0.97
CA SER A 25 9.58 5.38 -1.69
C SER A 25 11.01 5.23 -1.15
N LYS A 26 11.16 4.73 0.09
CA LYS A 26 12.43 4.50 0.80
C LYS A 26 12.94 3.07 0.62
N GLY A 27 12.13 2.21 0.02
CA GLY A 27 12.43 0.81 -0.24
C GLY A 27 12.09 -0.15 0.89
N ASN A 28 11.22 0.24 1.83
CA ASN A 28 10.65 -0.70 2.79
C ASN A 28 9.53 -1.50 2.15
N LEU A 29 9.44 -2.77 2.54
CA LEU A 29 8.36 -3.65 2.11
C LEU A 29 7.13 -3.40 2.96
N MET A 30 6.02 -3.10 2.30
CA MET A 30 4.74 -2.85 2.92
C MET A 30 3.80 -4.02 2.63
N ARG A 31 3.05 -4.44 3.64
CA ARG A 31 2.00 -5.46 3.53
C ARG A 31 0.65 -4.83 3.80
N ARG A 32 -0.27 -4.88 2.83
CA ARG A 32 -1.67 -4.53 3.03
C ARG A 32 -2.29 -5.49 4.05
N LEU A 33 -2.96 -4.92 5.05
CA LEU A 33 -3.74 -5.64 6.03
C LEU A 33 -5.23 -5.43 5.83
N ASP A 34 -5.61 -4.23 5.40
CA ASP A 34 -6.98 -3.84 5.08
C ASP A 34 -6.95 -2.78 3.96
N ASP A 35 -8.11 -2.30 3.53
CA ASP A 35 -8.22 -1.28 2.49
C ASP A 35 -7.44 -0.01 2.84
N TYR A 36 -7.43 0.39 4.11
CA TYR A 36 -6.78 1.64 4.55
C TYR A 36 -5.57 1.41 5.45
N VAL A 37 -5.14 0.16 5.65
CA VAL A 37 -4.08 -0.16 6.59
C VAL A 37 -3.03 -1.06 5.94
N ALA A 38 -1.77 -0.65 6.05
CA ALA A 38 -0.61 -1.44 5.70
C ALA A 38 0.33 -1.59 6.90
N MET A 39 1.22 -2.57 6.84
CA MET A 39 2.26 -2.82 7.84
C MET A 39 3.62 -2.81 7.17
N ASP A 40 4.54 -2.04 7.73
CA ASP A 40 5.96 -2.07 7.37
C ASP A 40 6.56 -3.38 7.89
N MET A 41 7.12 -4.18 6.98
CA MET A 41 7.73 -5.46 7.31
C MET A 41 9.12 -5.34 7.95
N ASN A 42 9.77 -4.19 7.83
CA ASN A 42 11.07 -3.92 8.43
C ASN A 42 10.92 -3.47 9.90
N SER A 43 10.03 -2.51 10.16
CA SER A 43 9.81 -1.95 11.51
C SER A 43 8.69 -2.63 12.29
N GLY A 44 7.74 -3.29 11.62
CA GLY A 44 6.53 -3.84 12.21
C GLY A 44 5.46 -2.79 12.55
N GLN A 45 5.61 -1.54 12.10
CA GLN A 45 4.65 -0.47 12.34
C GLN A 45 3.44 -0.56 11.40
N PHE A 46 2.28 -0.12 11.89
CA PHE A 46 1.08 0.03 11.07
C PHE A 46 0.99 1.45 10.52
N HIS A 47 0.72 1.53 9.23
CA HIS A 47 0.60 2.75 8.48
C HIS A 47 -0.83 2.87 7.97
N TYR A 48 -1.42 4.05 8.19
CA TYR A 48 -2.72 4.40 7.63
C TYR A 48 -2.49 4.92 6.22
N THR A 49 -3.27 4.41 5.29
CA THR A 49 -3.04 4.60 3.86
C THR A 49 -4.33 5.01 3.15
N SER A 50 -4.20 5.54 1.94
CA SER A 50 -5.32 5.65 1.01
C SER A 50 -5.82 4.25 0.64
N PRO A 51 -7.04 4.09 0.09
CA PRO A 51 -7.57 2.77 -0.21
C PRO A 51 -6.67 2.03 -1.20
N TRP A 52 -6.35 0.77 -0.89
CA TRP A 52 -5.70 -0.15 -1.83
C TRP A 52 -6.75 -0.65 -2.84
N LEU A 53 -6.84 0.03 -3.98
CA LEU A 53 -7.76 -0.34 -5.06
C LEU A 53 -7.36 -1.70 -5.64
N GLU A 54 -8.28 -2.64 -5.64
CA GLU A 54 -8.10 -3.89 -6.38
C GLU A 54 -8.20 -3.62 -7.88
N ASP A 55 -7.44 -4.34 -8.69
CA ASP A 55 -7.45 -4.24 -10.17
C ASP A 55 -8.78 -4.75 -10.81
N ASN A 56 -9.88 -4.76 -10.05
CA ASN A 56 -11.24 -5.09 -10.48
C ASN A 56 -11.96 -3.94 -11.18
N ASP A 57 -11.25 -2.87 -11.57
CA ASP A 57 -11.72 -1.89 -12.56
C ASP A 57 -11.70 -2.47 -13.99
N LYS A 58 -12.31 -3.65 -14.15
CA LYS A 58 -12.82 -4.22 -15.39
C LYS A 58 -14.29 -4.57 -15.22
N ASP A 59 -15.08 -3.64 -14.70
CA ASP A 59 -16.52 -3.65 -14.95
C ASP A 59 -16.82 -2.72 -16.14
N ASN A 60 -17.32 -3.37 -17.18
CA ASN A 60 -17.73 -2.96 -18.53
C ASN A 60 -18.45 -1.60 -18.66
#